data_AF-A0A5J4XUI1-F1
#
_entry.id   AF-A0A5J4XUI1-F1
#
_cell.length_a   1.000
_cell.length_b   1.000
_cell.length_c   1.000
_cell.angle_alpha   90.00
_cell.angle_beta   90.00
_cell.angle_gamma   90.00
#
_symmetry.space_group_name_H-M   'P 1'
#
loop_
_entity.id
_entity.type
_entity.pdbx_description
1 polymer ?
#
loop_
_entity_poly.entity_id
_entity_poly.type
_entity_poly.pdbx_seq_one_letter_code
_entity_poly.pdbx_strand_id
1 'polypeptide(L)'
;MDLAAPRWCVQVTAAQAQKQHDRWLEPGSPDISGLRPDIQQEWHPDNNAMLGNVKEWDYERNAADGSHPHSTTLGSDKHVHWVCQKCPKGQLHRYQMRPNSRTSKTARGCPYCAGRQVCKCNSLETHHPMTAQEWDFAKNDLTPAQVTSRSGQVVWWVNAVRGSWAQVINERTDPRLKMKVSYLFKFA
;
A
#
# COMPACT_ATOMS: atom_id res chain seq x y z
N MET A 1 24.08 -50.59 43.67
CA MET A 1 23.85 -51.88 43.02
C MET A 1 22.43 -51.83 42.53
N ASP A 2 22.22 -51.26 41.34
CA ASP A 2 22.11 -51.99 40.05
C ASP A 2 20.76 -52.72 39.95
N LEU A 3 19.99 -52.74 38.86
CA LEU A 3 20.04 -52.17 37.51
C LEU A 3 18.59 -52.23 36.96
N ALA A 4 18.41 -51.52 35.84
CA ALA A 4 17.22 -51.26 35.05
C ALA A 4 16.30 -52.44 34.65
N ALA A 5 15.02 -52.09 34.38
CA ALA A 5 14.11 -52.85 33.52
C ALA A 5 14.01 -52.21 32.11
N PRO A 6 13.64 -52.95 31.06
CA PRO A 6 14.14 -52.73 29.70
C PRO A 6 13.25 -51.86 28.78
N ARG A 7 13.91 -51.41 27.72
CA ARG A 7 13.46 -50.53 26.63
C ARG A 7 12.44 -51.21 25.71
N TRP A 8 11.41 -50.47 25.30
CA TRP A 8 10.78 -50.62 23.99
C TRP A 8 10.83 -49.27 23.26
N CYS A 9 11.39 -49.30 22.04
CA CYS A 9 11.50 -48.18 21.12
C CYS A 9 10.14 -47.81 20.52
N VAL A 10 9.83 -46.52 20.42
CA VAL A 10 9.56 -45.83 19.14
C VAL A 10 10.03 -44.39 19.31
N GLN A 11 11.05 -43.97 18.55
CA GLN A 11 11.38 -42.56 18.45
C GLN A 11 10.49 -41.91 17.39
N VAL A 12 9.61 -41.03 17.83
CA VAL A 12 9.09 -39.96 16.97
C VAL A 12 9.78 -38.69 17.44
N THR A 13 10.72 -38.18 16.65
CA THR A 13 11.36 -36.91 16.95
C THR A 13 10.33 -35.80 16.74
N ALA A 14 9.78 -35.29 17.85
CA ALA A 14 9.01 -34.07 17.85
C ALA A 14 9.90 -32.93 17.34
N ALA A 15 9.53 -32.33 16.19
CA ALA A 15 10.16 -31.11 15.73
C ALA A 15 9.96 -30.03 16.80
N GLN A 16 11.08 -29.47 17.29
CA GLN A 16 11.06 -28.48 18.35
C GLN A 16 10.46 -27.17 17.84
N ALA A 17 9.44 -26.67 18.54
CA ALA A 17 8.85 -25.36 18.28
C ALA A 17 9.87 -24.26 18.55
N GLN A 18 10.07 -23.37 17.58
CA GLN A 18 10.88 -22.16 17.76
C GLN A 18 9.99 -21.04 18.34
N LYS A 19 10.35 -20.57 19.54
CA LYS A 19 9.70 -19.45 20.24
C LYS A 19 10.14 -18.10 19.64
N GLN A 20 9.19 -17.32 19.13
CA GLN A 20 9.28 -15.86 19.17
C GLN A 20 7.91 -15.27 19.54
N HIS A 21 7.88 -14.58 20.69
CA HIS A 21 6.74 -13.93 21.36
C HIS A 21 5.65 -14.87 21.94
N ASP A 22 5.20 -14.55 23.15
CA ASP A 22 4.34 -15.37 24.02
C ASP A 22 2.91 -15.63 23.48
N ARG A 23 2.77 -16.42 22.42
CA ARG A 23 1.49 -17.06 22.06
C ARG A 23 1.74 -18.31 21.20
N TRP A 24 1.18 -19.45 21.63
CA TRP A 24 1.27 -20.72 20.89
C TRP A 24 0.57 -20.58 19.54
N LEU A 25 1.29 -20.89 18.45
CA LEU A 25 0.70 -21.09 17.13
C LEU A 25 0.11 -22.51 17.10
N GLU A 26 -1.17 -22.64 16.78
CA GLU A 26 -1.83 -23.95 16.67
C GLU A 26 -1.20 -24.78 15.53
N PRO A 27 -1.03 -26.11 15.69
CA PRO A 27 -0.56 -26.99 14.63
C PRO A 27 -1.44 -26.87 13.37
N GLY A 28 -0.81 -26.59 12.22
CA GLY A 28 -1.51 -26.35 10.95
C GLY A 28 -1.80 -24.87 10.62
N SER A 29 -1.30 -23.94 11.44
CA SER A 29 -1.31 -22.51 11.09
C SER A 29 -0.58 -22.25 9.76
N PRO A 30 -1.10 -21.37 8.88
CA PRO A 30 -0.44 -21.04 7.62
C PRO A 30 0.93 -20.40 7.84
N ASP A 31 1.92 -20.74 7.00
CA ASP A 31 3.23 -20.09 7.02
C ASP A 31 3.12 -18.62 6.60
N ILE A 32 3.32 -17.72 7.56
CA ILE A 32 3.25 -16.26 7.37
C ILE A 32 4.62 -15.60 7.23
N SER A 33 5.72 -16.36 7.22
CA SER A 33 7.09 -15.83 7.08
C SER A 33 7.30 -15.04 5.78
N GLY A 34 6.45 -15.29 4.77
CA GLY A 34 6.42 -14.58 3.49
C GLY A 34 5.78 -13.18 3.55
N LEU A 35 5.11 -12.81 4.65
CA LEU A 35 4.37 -11.54 4.78
C LEU A 35 5.29 -10.36 5.14
N ARG A 36 4.82 -9.12 4.94
CA ARG A 36 5.51 -7.93 5.47
C ARG A 36 5.54 -7.92 7.01
N PRO A 37 6.61 -7.42 7.67
CA PRO A 37 6.76 -7.49 9.13
C PRO A 37 5.63 -6.85 9.95
N ASP A 38 5.07 -5.73 9.48
CA ASP A 38 3.91 -5.08 10.11
C ASP A 38 2.68 -5.99 10.12
N ILE A 39 2.49 -6.76 9.04
CA ILE A 39 1.40 -7.72 8.93
C ILE A 39 1.62 -8.96 9.80
N GLN A 40 2.88 -9.42 9.93
CA GLN A 40 3.22 -10.56 10.80
C GLN A 40 2.93 -10.23 12.27
N GLN A 41 3.24 -9.00 12.73
CA GLN A 41 3.01 -8.56 14.11
C GLN A 41 1.53 -8.46 14.49
N GLU A 42 0.66 -8.22 13.52
CA GLU A 42 -0.78 -8.08 13.75
C GLU A 42 -1.54 -9.42 13.59
N TRP A 43 -0.90 -10.49 13.14
CA TRP A 43 -1.55 -11.77 12.85
C TRP A 43 -2.14 -12.47 14.10
N HIS A 44 -3.30 -13.10 13.95
CA HIS A 44 -4.04 -13.84 14.99
C HIS A 44 -4.76 -15.03 14.35
N PRO A 45 -4.73 -16.25 14.93
CA PRO A 45 -5.37 -17.43 14.33
C PRO A 45 -6.89 -17.26 14.20
N ASP A 46 -7.57 -16.72 15.22
CA ASP A 46 -9.04 -16.58 15.21
C ASP A 46 -9.57 -15.38 14.41
N ASN A 47 -8.69 -14.44 14.01
CA ASN A 47 -9.10 -13.20 13.33
C ASN A 47 -8.39 -12.94 12.00
N ASN A 48 -7.19 -13.49 11.75
CA ASN A 48 -6.33 -13.16 10.61
C ASN A 48 -5.84 -14.39 9.82
N ALA A 49 -6.51 -15.54 9.95
CA ALA A 49 -6.09 -16.78 9.27
C ALA A 49 -5.97 -16.65 7.74
N MET A 50 -6.58 -15.64 7.11
CA MET A 50 -6.60 -15.52 5.64
C MET A 50 -6.22 -14.16 5.06
N LEU A 51 -6.20 -13.07 5.83
CA LEU A 51 -5.93 -11.75 5.28
C LEU A 51 -5.22 -10.90 6.32
N GLY A 52 -3.96 -10.57 6.06
CA GLY A 52 -3.21 -9.59 6.85
C GLY A 52 -4.03 -8.32 7.10
N ASN A 53 -4.36 -8.10 8.37
CA ASN A 53 -5.20 -7.05 8.92
C ASN A 53 -6.68 -7.05 8.47
N VAL A 54 -7.52 -7.80 9.21
CA VAL A 54 -8.98 -7.60 9.23
C VAL A 54 -9.39 -6.12 9.33
N LYS A 55 -8.59 -5.28 9.99
CA LYS A 55 -8.85 -3.84 10.15
C LYS A 55 -8.95 -3.08 8.82
N GLU A 56 -8.35 -3.60 7.75
CA GLU A 56 -8.32 -2.95 6.44
C GLU A 56 -9.20 -3.67 5.40
N TRP A 57 -9.97 -4.69 5.78
CA TRP A 57 -11.00 -5.30 4.92
C TRP A 57 -12.26 -4.44 4.89
N ASP A 58 -12.77 -4.15 3.69
CA ASP A 58 -14.03 -3.41 3.53
C ASP A 58 -15.21 -4.38 3.55
N TYR A 59 -15.72 -4.70 4.74
CA TYR A 59 -16.76 -5.71 4.95
C TYR A 59 -18.02 -5.47 4.13
N GLU A 60 -18.48 -4.22 4.06
CA GLU A 60 -19.72 -3.85 3.38
C GLU A 60 -19.62 -4.11 1.87
N ARG A 61 -18.56 -3.61 1.22
CA ARG A 61 -18.40 -3.79 -0.24
C ARG A 61 -18.05 -5.20 -0.64
N ASN A 62 -17.22 -5.87 0.16
CA ASN A 62 -16.89 -7.26 -0.13
C ASN A 62 -18.09 -8.19 0.05
N ALA A 63 -18.95 -7.93 1.05
CA ALA A 63 -20.19 -8.68 1.21
C ALA A 63 -21.13 -8.50 0.02
N ALA A 64 -21.24 -7.28 -0.54
CA ALA A 64 -22.00 -7.03 -1.76
C ALA A 64 -21.50 -7.86 -2.97
N ASP A 65 -20.21 -8.16 -3.01
CA ASP A 65 -19.57 -8.96 -4.07
C ASP A 65 -19.44 -10.47 -3.72
N GLY A 66 -20.09 -10.94 -2.64
CA GLY A 66 -20.01 -12.31 -2.15
C GLY A 66 -18.60 -12.75 -1.74
N SER A 67 -17.75 -11.80 -1.35
CA SER A 67 -16.38 -12.05 -0.88
C SER A 67 -16.34 -12.01 0.64
N HIS A 68 -15.88 -13.09 1.26
CA HIS A 68 -15.77 -13.17 2.71
C HIS A 68 -14.30 -13.40 3.11
N PRO A 69 -13.83 -12.79 4.21
CA PRO A 69 -12.44 -12.95 4.65
C PRO A 69 -12.03 -14.42 4.84
N HIS A 70 -12.90 -15.22 5.45
CA HIS A 70 -12.62 -16.63 5.76
C HIS A 70 -12.57 -17.55 4.52
N SER A 71 -13.12 -17.12 3.38
CA SER A 71 -13.11 -17.87 2.12
C SER A 71 -12.18 -17.26 1.06
N THR A 72 -11.43 -16.21 1.41
CA THR A 72 -10.52 -15.51 0.49
C THR A 72 -9.07 -15.72 0.92
N THR A 73 -8.32 -16.53 0.16
CA THR A 73 -6.92 -16.84 0.51
C THR A 73 -5.95 -15.70 0.19
N LEU A 74 -4.81 -15.67 0.88
CA LEU A 74 -3.72 -14.71 0.64
C LEU A 74 -3.16 -14.77 -0.79
N GLY A 75 -3.18 -15.94 -1.42
CA GLY A 75 -2.72 -16.16 -2.79
C GLY A 75 -3.73 -15.74 -3.85
N SER A 76 -4.96 -15.38 -3.46
CA SER A 76 -6.04 -15.09 -4.38
C SER A 76 -5.71 -13.93 -5.33
N ASP A 77 -6.05 -14.14 -6.60
CA ASP A 77 -6.01 -13.12 -7.66
C ASP A 77 -7.34 -12.35 -7.81
N LYS A 78 -8.35 -12.67 -7.00
CA LYS A 78 -9.63 -11.93 -6.99
C LYS A 78 -9.38 -10.52 -6.45
N HIS A 79 -9.91 -9.51 -7.14
CA HIS A 79 -9.95 -8.17 -6.59
C HIS A 79 -10.96 -8.13 -5.44
N VAL A 80 -10.50 -7.64 -4.29
CA VAL A 80 -11.33 -7.41 -3.11
C VAL A 80 -11.15 -5.97 -2.66
N HIS A 81 -12.12 -5.48 -1.90
CA HIS A 81 -12.17 -4.11 -1.41
C HIS A 81 -11.40 -3.96 -0.10
N TRP A 82 -10.57 -2.93 -0.04
CA TRP A 82 -9.76 -2.57 1.12
C TRP A 82 -10.09 -1.16 1.58
N VAL A 83 -9.94 -0.95 2.88
CA VAL A 83 -10.04 0.34 3.54
C VAL A 83 -8.74 0.67 4.26
N CYS A 84 -8.23 1.89 4.12
CA CYS A 84 -7.04 2.35 4.82
C CYS A 84 -7.33 3.67 5.54
N GLN A 85 -6.98 3.71 6.83
CA GLN A 85 -7.28 4.84 7.73
C GLN A 85 -6.10 5.82 7.87
N LYS A 86 -5.04 5.66 7.06
CA LYS A 86 -3.77 6.40 7.20
C LYS A 86 -3.78 7.80 6.56
N CYS A 87 -4.92 8.32 6.08
CA CYS A 87 -4.96 9.67 5.51
C CYS A 87 -4.71 10.70 6.63
N PRO A 88 -3.76 11.64 6.49
CA PRO A 88 -3.50 12.67 7.49
C PRO A 88 -4.71 13.57 7.78
N LYS A 89 -5.68 13.66 6.85
CA LYS A 89 -6.93 14.41 7.01
C LYS A 89 -8.09 13.55 7.57
N GLY A 90 -7.80 12.37 8.11
CA GLY A 90 -8.79 11.48 8.74
C GLY A 90 -9.76 10.79 7.78
N GLN A 91 -9.53 10.87 6.46
CA GLN A 91 -10.39 10.23 5.46
C GLN A 91 -10.04 8.76 5.25
N LEU A 92 -11.06 7.96 4.96
CA LEU A 92 -10.90 6.56 4.58
C LEU A 92 -10.52 6.45 3.11
N HIS A 93 -9.36 5.85 2.86
CA HIS A 93 -8.95 5.43 1.53
C HIS A 93 -9.61 4.10 1.20
N ARG A 94 -10.44 4.06 0.15
CA ARG A 94 -11.15 2.85 -0.27
C ARG A 94 -10.68 2.45 -1.66
N TYR A 95 -10.15 1.24 -1.79
CA TYR A 95 -9.52 0.78 -3.03
C TYR A 95 -9.69 -0.72 -3.24
N GLN A 96 -9.66 -1.16 -4.50
CA GLN A 96 -9.63 -2.57 -4.86
C GLN A 96 -8.20 -3.03 -5.12
N MET A 97 -7.84 -4.21 -4.61
CA MET A 97 -6.55 -4.84 -4.88
C MET A 97 -6.65 -6.34 -4.59
N ARG A 98 -5.81 -7.14 -5.24
CA ARG A 98 -5.69 -8.57 -4.95
C ARG A 98 -5.05 -8.79 -3.57
N PRO A 99 -5.49 -9.78 -2.77
CA PRO A 99 -4.80 -10.18 -1.54
C PRO A 99 -3.30 -10.39 -1.73
N ASN A 100 -2.89 -11.14 -2.76
CA ASN A 100 -1.48 -11.44 -3.00
C ASN A 100 -0.62 -10.19 -3.32
N SER A 101 -1.22 -9.16 -3.90
CA SER A 101 -0.57 -7.90 -4.24
C SER A 101 -0.40 -6.99 -3.01
N ARG A 102 -1.13 -7.28 -1.94
CA ARG A 102 -1.11 -6.56 -0.67
C ARG A 102 -0.19 -7.20 0.38
N THR A 103 -0.09 -8.51 0.37
CA THR A 103 0.52 -9.29 1.45
C THR A 103 1.95 -9.72 1.13
N SER A 104 2.33 -9.74 -0.15
CA SER A 104 3.68 -10.12 -0.59
C SER A 104 4.78 -9.18 -0.09
N LYS A 105 6.03 -9.66 -0.14
CA LYS A 105 7.23 -8.87 0.20
C LYS A 105 7.39 -7.61 -0.65
N THR A 106 6.87 -7.62 -1.89
CA THR A 106 6.90 -6.48 -2.83
C THR A 106 5.59 -5.70 -2.83
N ALA A 107 4.71 -5.94 -1.86
CA ALA A 107 3.40 -5.33 -1.80
C ALA A 107 3.47 -3.80 -1.82
N ARG A 108 2.56 -3.22 -2.61
CA ARG A 108 2.57 -1.79 -2.89
C ARG A 108 1.72 -0.96 -1.93
N GLY A 109 1.05 -1.61 -0.97
CA GLY A 109 0.20 -0.99 0.05
C GLY A 109 -0.96 -0.16 -0.52
N CYS A 110 -1.50 0.75 0.29
CA CYS A 110 -2.57 1.66 -0.12
C CYS A 110 -2.11 2.58 -1.27
N PRO A 111 -2.80 2.58 -2.43
CA PRO A 111 -2.40 3.38 -3.59
C PRO A 111 -2.50 4.89 -3.37
N TYR A 112 -3.40 5.35 -2.51
CA TYR A 112 -3.52 6.75 -2.13
C TYR A 112 -2.33 7.21 -1.28
N CYS A 113 -1.96 6.45 -0.23
CA CYS A 113 -0.81 6.77 0.61
C CYS A 113 0.50 6.77 -0.19
N ALA A 114 0.60 5.90 -1.20
CA ALA A 114 1.76 5.85 -2.09
C ALA A 114 1.74 6.91 -3.21
N GLY A 115 0.70 7.75 -3.30
CA GLY A 115 0.58 8.81 -4.31
C GLY A 115 0.27 8.32 -5.74
N ARG A 116 -0.16 7.05 -5.89
CA ARG A 116 -0.56 6.46 -7.18
C ARG A 116 -2.01 6.73 -7.54
N GLN A 117 -2.85 7.00 -6.54
CA GLN A 117 -4.21 7.48 -6.71
C GLN A 117 -4.40 8.79 -5.95
N VAL A 118 -5.24 9.67 -6.50
CA VAL A 118 -5.53 10.96 -5.91
C VAL A 118 -6.54 10.83 -4.76
N CYS A 119 -6.27 11.50 -3.65
CA CYS A 119 -7.20 11.77 -2.58
C CYS A 119 -7.02 13.23 -2.14
N LYS A 120 -7.95 13.73 -1.32
CA LYS A 120 -7.88 15.10 -0.79
C LYS A 120 -6.61 15.36 0.02
N CYS A 121 -5.98 14.32 0.58
CA CYS A 121 -4.72 14.47 1.31
C CYS A 121 -3.50 14.64 0.40
N ASN A 122 -3.53 14.22 -0.88
CA ASN A 122 -2.34 14.11 -1.73
C ASN A 122 -2.45 14.79 -3.11
N SER A 123 -3.55 15.52 -3.36
CA SER A 123 -3.75 16.24 -4.62
C SER A 123 -2.71 17.32 -4.82
N LEU A 124 -2.43 17.67 -6.08
CA LEU A 124 -1.51 18.76 -6.42
C LEU A 124 -1.96 20.07 -5.78
N GLU A 125 -3.28 20.34 -5.78
CA GLU A 125 -3.88 21.50 -5.11
C GLU A 125 -3.50 21.57 -3.63
N THR A 126 -3.61 20.45 -2.90
CA THR A 126 -3.39 20.42 -1.45
C THR A 126 -1.89 20.40 -1.10
N HIS A 127 -1.07 19.67 -1.85
CA HIS A 127 0.36 19.51 -1.56
C HIS A 127 1.25 20.62 -2.14
N HIS A 128 0.86 21.22 -3.26
CA HIS A 128 1.65 22.25 -3.96
C HIS A 128 0.75 23.41 -4.43
N PRO A 129 0.11 24.15 -3.51
CA PRO A 129 -0.86 25.19 -3.86
C PRO A 129 -0.28 26.28 -4.76
N MET A 130 0.98 26.65 -4.57
CA MET A 130 1.67 27.64 -5.42
C MET A 130 1.88 27.13 -6.85
N THR A 131 2.14 25.83 -7.03
CA THR A 131 2.27 25.23 -8.36
C THR A 131 0.91 25.07 -9.02
N ALA A 132 -0.13 24.73 -8.24
CA ALA A 132 -1.50 24.62 -8.73
C ALA A 132 -2.06 25.96 -9.27
N GLN A 133 -1.58 27.11 -8.79
CA GLN A 133 -1.96 28.43 -9.31
C GLN A 133 -1.52 28.66 -10.76
N GLU A 134 -0.49 27.94 -11.21
CA GLU A 134 0.00 28.05 -12.59
C GLU A 134 -0.73 27.08 -13.52
N TRP A 135 -1.85 26.48 -13.11
CA TRP A 135 -2.61 25.56 -13.95
C TRP A 135 -3.37 26.30 -15.05
N ASP A 136 -3.25 25.83 -16.29
CA ASP A 136 -4.04 26.37 -17.39
C ASP A 136 -5.40 25.67 -17.46
N PHE A 137 -6.41 26.24 -16.80
CA PHE A 137 -7.77 25.67 -16.77
C PHE A 137 -8.47 25.69 -18.14
N ALA A 138 -8.01 26.50 -19.10
CA ALA A 138 -8.60 26.54 -20.42
C ALA A 138 -8.10 25.41 -21.33
N LYS A 139 -6.94 24.81 -21.00
CA LYS A 139 -6.28 23.79 -21.83
C LYS A 139 -6.21 22.41 -21.20
N ASN A 140 -6.70 22.24 -19.98
CA ASN A 140 -6.73 20.95 -19.30
C ASN A 140 -8.15 20.58 -18.91
N ASP A 141 -8.54 19.34 -19.20
CA ASP A 141 -9.81 18.78 -18.74
C ASP A 141 -9.80 18.40 -17.25
N LEU A 142 -8.60 18.19 -16.70
CA LEU A 142 -8.39 17.87 -15.29
C LEU A 142 -8.09 19.13 -14.48
N THR A 143 -8.41 19.06 -13.19
CA THR A 143 -8.07 20.08 -12.19
C THR A 143 -6.88 19.65 -11.33
N PRO A 144 -6.18 20.59 -10.67
CA PRO A 144 -5.14 20.27 -9.68
C PRO A 144 -5.64 19.37 -8.51
N ALA A 145 -6.95 19.35 -8.24
CA ALA A 145 -7.56 18.47 -7.23
C ALA A 145 -7.63 17.00 -7.68
N GLN A 146 -7.57 16.73 -8.98
CA GLN A 146 -7.75 15.40 -9.60
C GLN A 146 -6.43 14.69 -9.93
N VAL A 147 -5.29 15.33 -9.69
CA VAL A 147 -3.96 14.78 -9.99
C VAL A 147 -3.08 14.78 -8.75
N THR A 148 -2.16 13.83 -8.66
CA THR A 148 -1.13 13.82 -7.62
C THR A 148 0.11 14.56 -8.11
N SER A 149 0.92 15.11 -7.20
CA SER A 149 2.18 15.77 -7.57
C SER A 149 3.19 14.84 -8.22
N ARG A 150 3.13 13.53 -7.96
CA ARG A 150 4.01 12.54 -8.58
C ARG A 150 3.54 12.06 -9.96
N SER A 151 2.48 12.65 -10.50
CA SER A 151 1.92 12.26 -11.79
C SER A 151 2.92 12.49 -12.93
N GLY A 152 3.08 11.48 -13.79
CA GLY A 152 3.82 11.58 -15.04
C GLY A 152 3.04 12.22 -16.18
N GLN A 153 1.82 12.71 -15.93
CA GLN A 153 0.99 13.35 -16.96
C GLN A 153 1.59 14.71 -17.36
N VAL A 154 1.59 14.95 -18.68
CA VAL A 154 1.88 16.26 -19.26
C VAL A 154 0.59 17.07 -19.25
N VAL A 155 0.67 18.28 -18.69
CA VAL A 155 -0.45 19.21 -18.60
C VAL A 155 -0.01 20.59 -19.02
N TRP A 156 -0.99 21.43 -19.33
CA TRP A 156 -0.77 22.82 -19.64
C TRP A 156 -0.70 23.65 -18.36
N TRP A 157 0.26 24.55 -18.34
CA TRP A 157 0.44 25.50 -17.27
C TRP A 157 0.47 26.90 -17.89
N VAL A 158 0.20 27.92 -17.09
CA VAL A 158 0.15 29.31 -17.52
C VAL A 158 0.74 30.23 -16.46
N ASN A 159 1.47 31.26 -16.91
CA ASN A 159 1.88 32.37 -16.06
C ASN A 159 1.95 33.67 -16.89
N ALA A 160 2.02 34.81 -16.20
CA ALA A 160 1.98 36.12 -16.84
C ALA A 160 3.18 36.42 -17.75
N VAL A 161 4.33 35.76 -17.54
CA VAL A 161 5.57 36.07 -18.25
C VAL A 161 5.68 35.29 -19.56
N ARG A 162 5.41 33.99 -19.53
CA ARG A 162 5.63 33.10 -20.69
C ARG A 162 4.35 32.71 -21.43
N GLY A 163 3.18 33.03 -20.88
CA GLY A 163 1.92 32.47 -21.35
C GLY A 163 1.82 30.98 -21.02
N SER A 164 1.13 30.21 -21.86
CA SER A 164 0.88 28.78 -21.61
C SER A 164 1.99 27.88 -22.16
N TRP A 165 2.37 26.83 -21.42
CA TRP A 165 3.33 25.81 -21.86
C TRP A 165 2.93 24.41 -21.36
N ALA A 166 3.36 23.37 -22.07
CA ALA A 166 3.16 21.98 -21.66
C ALA A 166 4.35 21.45 -20.85
N GLN A 167 4.11 20.78 -19.72
CA GLN A 167 5.15 20.15 -18.89
C GLN A 167 4.57 19.02 -18.02
N VAL A 168 5.38 18.01 -17.70
CA VAL A 168 5.04 16.93 -16.76
C VAL A 168 4.85 17.46 -15.33
N ILE A 169 3.80 17.01 -14.63
CA ILE A 169 3.51 17.43 -13.25
C ILE A 169 4.67 17.13 -12.30
N ASN A 170 5.16 15.88 -12.27
CA ASN A 170 6.24 15.47 -11.37
C ASN A 170 7.54 16.26 -11.55
N GLU A 171 7.87 16.65 -12.78
CA GLU A 171 9.04 17.50 -13.05
C GLU A 171 8.91 18.89 -12.44
N ARG A 172 7.67 19.40 -12.37
CA ARG A 172 7.37 20.71 -11.79
C ARG A 172 7.26 20.68 -10.27
N THR A 173 7.06 19.54 -9.65
CA THR A 173 6.89 19.43 -8.19
C THR A 173 8.05 18.75 -7.46
N ASP A 174 8.80 17.86 -8.11
CA ASP A 174 9.93 17.16 -7.48
C ASP A 174 11.16 18.09 -7.40
N PRO A 175 11.62 18.47 -6.19
CA PRO A 175 12.78 19.34 -6.04
C PRO A 175 14.06 18.77 -6.66
N ARG A 176 14.17 17.43 -6.75
CA ARG A 176 15.33 16.76 -7.35
C ARG A 176 15.38 16.92 -8.87
N LEU A 177 14.22 17.15 -9.50
CA LEU A 177 14.11 17.36 -10.95
C LEU A 177 14.20 18.84 -11.31
N LYS A 178 13.74 19.75 -10.43
CA LYS A 178 13.88 21.20 -10.61
C LYS A 178 15.33 21.66 -10.82
N MET A 179 16.29 21.02 -10.14
CA MET A 179 17.71 21.39 -10.23
C MET A 179 18.40 21.03 -11.54
N LYS A 180 17.80 20.17 -12.39
CA LYS A 180 18.40 19.81 -13.68
C LYS A 180 18.17 20.85 -14.77
N VAL A 181 17.15 21.69 -14.63
CA VAL A 181 16.81 22.71 -15.63
C VAL A 181 17.67 23.99 -15.47
N SER A 182 18.20 24.24 -14.28
CA SER A 182 19.03 25.44 -13.99
C SER A 182 20.46 25.39 -14.51
N TYR A 183 20.94 24.24 -15.01
CA TYR A 183 22.30 24.12 -15.59
C TYR A 183 22.36 24.28 -17.11
N LEU A 184 21.22 24.27 -17.81
CA LEU A 184 21.19 24.36 -19.27
C LEU A 184 21.06 25.80 -19.81
N PHE A 185 20.89 26.80 -18.94
CA PHE A 185 20.79 28.22 -19.33
C PHE A 185 22.00 29.08 -18.90
N LYS A 186 23.13 28.47 -18.50
CA LYS A 186 24.36 29.19 -18.13
C LYS A 186 25.45 29.21 -19.21
N PHE A 187 25.20 28.64 -20.39
CA PHE A 187 26.12 28.73 -21.53
C PHE A 187 25.31 28.98 -22.81
N ALA A 188 25.01 30.26 -23.05
CA ALA A 188 24.68 30.79 -24.37
C ALA A 188 25.09 32.26 -24.38
#